data_AF-A0A0G0XQ67-F1
#
_entry.id   AF-A0A0G0XQ67-F1
#
_cell.length_a   1.000
_cell.length_b   1.000
_cell.length_c   1.000
_cell.angle_alpha   90.00
_cell.angle_beta   90.00
_cell.angle_gamma   90.00
#
_symmetry.space_group_name_H-M   'P 1'
#
loop_
_entity.id
_entity.type
_entity.pdbx_description
1 polymer ?
#
loop_
_entity_poly.entity_id
_entity_poly.type
_entity_poly.pdbx_seq_one_letter_code
_entity_poly.pdbx_strand_id
1 'polypeptide(L)'
;MSSPVVREYVTVREFERSRGAYYLSEAGSEDAMYRIMNLDAIDAQEIISLDGNKATTTITTISAIKKTINSIGDILFNTRRVKSTLTVVSGASFNYGVQAGDGGVYMKSTSSITGNLYSAGPVCGGTASMYANKIYSSIIASTTVTCNTISGSNRGSCTYPWGTQEPVALPIQRPQIESWEAAATAGGVITQAECSSHLEGDGTYEYEYIINSSRSLGPVEIQCDLEITGATSGSGPTITLTGPVWVRGKIDISKYLTVRVDPSLSGQGLSMVMIADNPADRIDSSEIEVENYNPIFEGAGANSWVMLLSENSAASQGVNEDAIRVADGVTGAIILYARLGTIYLRNTTSVREVTGYKISLDGSSSVIYESGLQNVLFNSGPGGAWTIQDWKEGQ
;
A
#
# COMPACT_ATOMS: atom_id res chain seq x y z
N MET A 1 42.41 -45.55 -28.78
CA MET A 1 41.69 -44.62 -29.67
C MET A 1 40.20 -44.93 -29.55
N SER A 2 39.41 -44.06 -28.95
CA SER A 2 37.95 -44.24 -28.92
C SER A 2 37.41 -44.12 -30.35
N SER A 3 36.68 -45.13 -30.84
CA SER A 3 35.94 -45.04 -32.11
C SER A 3 35.00 -43.81 -32.08
N PRO A 4 34.81 -43.09 -33.20
CA PRO A 4 33.88 -41.96 -33.30
C PRO A 4 32.49 -42.26 -32.71
N VAL A 5 32.01 -43.50 -32.88
CA VAL A 5 30.72 -43.98 -32.37
C VAL A 5 30.65 -43.97 -30.83
N VAL A 6 31.74 -44.35 -30.15
CA VAL A 6 31.79 -44.36 -28.67
C VAL A 6 31.75 -42.93 -28.14
N ARG A 7 32.41 -42.00 -28.83
CA ARG A 7 32.43 -40.58 -28.46
C ARG A 7 31.06 -39.93 -28.65
N GLU A 8 30.38 -40.26 -29.74
CA GLU A 8 29.02 -39.79 -30.02
C GLU A 8 28.03 -40.31 -28.97
N TYR A 9 28.08 -41.61 -28.65
CA TYR A 9 27.24 -42.21 -27.61
C TYR A 9 27.40 -41.56 -26.23
N VAL A 10 28.63 -41.30 -25.79
CA VAL A 10 28.89 -40.63 -24.51
C VAL A 10 28.33 -39.20 -24.55
N THR A 11 28.55 -38.48 -25.64
CA THR A 11 28.07 -37.08 -25.79
C THR A 11 26.55 -37.01 -25.74
N VAL A 12 25.85 -37.92 -26.43
CA VAL A 12 24.38 -37.98 -26.40
C VAL A 12 23.87 -38.30 -25.01
N ARG A 13 24.49 -39.26 -24.31
CA ARG A 13 24.07 -39.61 -22.93
C ARG A 13 24.31 -38.48 -21.93
N GLU A 14 25.42 -37.78 -22.02
CA GLU A 14 25.68 -36.61 -21.17
C GLU A 14 24.69 -35.47 -21.48
N PHE A 15 24.34 -35.27 -22.76
CA PHE A 15 23.30 -34.30 -23.14
C PHE A 15 21.92 -34.68 -22.59
N GLU A 16 21.51 -35.94 -22.69
CA GLU A 16 20.25 -36.44 -22.13
C GLU A 16 20.21 -36.27 -20.61
N ARG A 17 21.27 -36.65 -19.89
CA ARG A 17 21.39 -36.48 -18.44
C ARG A 17 21.34 -35.02 -18.03
N SER A 18 22.08 -34.17 -18.74
CA SER A 18 22.07 -32.74 -18.50
C SER A 18 20.69 -32.12 -18.73
N ARG A 19 19.96 -32.53 -19.77
CA ARG A 19 18.58 -32.07 -20.00
C ARG A 19 17.64 -32.56 -18.91
N GLY A 20 17.74 -33.82 -18.52
CA GLY A 20 16.93 -34.37 -17.44
C GLY A 20 17.19 -33.65 -16.11
N ALA A 21 18.46 -33.38 -15.78
CA ALA A 21 18.83 -32.63 -14.59
C ALA A 21 18.27 -31.20 -14.61
N TYR A 22 18.23 -30.56 -15.78
CA TYR A 22 17.58 -29.25 -15.95
C TYR A 22 16.07 -29.32 -15.67
N TYR A 23 15.34 -30.24 -16.30
CA TYR A 23 13.90 -30.38 -16.05
C TYR A 23 13.58 -30.74 -14.60
N LEU A 24 14.42 -31.56 -13.98
CA LEU A 24 14.28 -31.91 -12.57
C LEU A 24 14.51 -30.69 -11.66
N SER A 25 15.50 -29.85 -12.01
CA SER A 25 15.73 -28.57 -11.34
C SER A 25 14.55 -27.60 -11.51
N GLU A 26 14.00 -27.48 -12.72
CA GLU A 26 12.80 -26.67 -12.98
C GLU A 26 11.62 -27.15 -12.15
N ALA A 27 11.33 -28.45 -12.14
CA ALA A 27 10.26 -29.03 -11.34
C ALA A 27 10.39 -28.68 -9.84
N GLY A 28 11.62 -28.74 -9.30
CA GLY A 28 11.88 -28.33 -7.92
C GLY A 28 11.68 -26.83 -7.67
N SER A 29 11.96 -25.97 -8.66
CA SER A 29 11.70 -24.53 -8.55
C SER A 29 10.21 -24.22 -8.66
N GLU A 30 9.51 -24.82 -9.63
CA GLU A 30 8.10 -24.61 -9.89
C GLU A 30 7.22 -25.10 -8.73
N ASP A 31 7.52 -26.28 -8.16
CA ASP A 31 6.82 -26.78 -6.96
C ASP A 31 6.94 -25.81 -5.80
N ALA A 32 8.17 -25.37 -5.50
CA ALA A 32 8.41 -24.43 -4.42
C ALA A 32 7.71 -23.08 -4.66
N MET A 33 7.75 -22.58 -5.90
CA MET A 33 7.05 -21.36 -6.29
C MET A 33 5.54 -21.51 -6.13
N TYR A 34 4.97 -22.61 -6.61
CA TYR A 34 3.54 -22.89 -6.51
C TYR A 34 3.07 -22.92 -5.07
N ARG A 35 3.76 -23.67 -4.21
CA ARG A 35 3.42 -23.76 -2.78
C ARG A 35 3.57 -22.42 -2.06
N ILE A 36 4.63 -21.65 -2.36
CA ILE A 36 4.80 -20.29 -1.83
C ILE A 36 3.67 -19.35 -2.30
N MET A 37 3.27 -19.42 -3.57
CA MET A 37 2.22 -18.58 -4.13
C MET A 37 0.82 -18.93 -3.61
N ASN A 38 0.57 -20.19 -3.23
CA ASN A 38 -0.72 -20.65 -2.70
C ASN A 38 -0.77 -20.73 -1.17
N LEU A 39 0.27 -20.25 -0.48
CA LEU A 39 0.39 -20.32 0.98
C LEU A 39 0.34 -21.75 1.53
N ASP A 40 0.77 -22.73 0.74
CA ASP A 40 0.94 -24.10 1.20
C ASP A 40 2.15 -24.21 2.12
N ALA A 41 2.09 -25.15 3.06
CA ALA A 41 3.23 -25.45 3.92
C ALA A 41 4.45 -25.79 3.07
N ILE A 42 5.60 -25.16 3.37
CA ILE A 42 6.87 -25.39 2.68
C ILE A 42 8.05 -25.09 3.62
N ASP A 43 9.07 -25.92 3.59
CA ASP A 43 10.27 -25.78 4.40
C ASP A 43 11.34 -24.94 3.69
N ALA A 44 12.39 -24.54 4.43
CA ALA A 44 13.53 -23.82 3.85
C ALA A 44 14.33 -24.68 2.83
N GLN A 45 14.15 -26.00 2.87
CA GLN A 45 14.71 -26.94 1.91
C GLN A 45 13.68 -28.01 1.57
N GLU A 46 13.50 -28.26 0.28
CA GLU A 46 12.58 -29.27 -0.27
C GLU A 46 13.35 -30.21 -1.18
N ILE A 47 12.96 -31.49 -1.21
CA ILE A 47 13.60 -32.50 -2.07
C ILE A 47 12.53 -33.26 -2.85
N ILE A 48 12.57 -33.12 -4.19
CA ILE A 48 11.76 -33.95 -5.09
C ILE A 48 12.64 -35.09 -5.59
N SER A 49 12.15 -36.33 -5.49
CA SER A 49 12.82 -37.50 -6.05
C SER A 49 12.00 -38.09 -7.20
N LEU A 50 12.62 -38.26 -8.37
CA LEU A 50 12.00 -38.85 -9.55
C LEU A 50 12.96 -39.88 -10.17
N ASP A 51 12.51 -41.14 -10.28
CA ASP A 51 13.31 -42.26 -10.79
C ASP A 51 14.71 -42.39 -10.15
N GLY A 52 14.79 -42.11 -8.84
CA GLY A 52 16.04 -42.17 -8.07
C GLY A 52 16.96 -40.95 -8.22
N ASN A 53 16.63 -40.01 -9.10
CA ASN A 53 17.28 -38.71 -9.23
C ASN A 53 16.64 -37.70 -8.28
N LYS A 54 17.33 -36.60 -7.99
CA LYS A 54 16.87 -35.62 -7.00
C LYS A 54 16.90 -34.19 -7.53
N ALA A 55 15.85 -33.43 -7.23
CA ALA A 55 15.89 -31.98 -7.17
C ALA A 55 16.03 -31.57 -5.70
N THR A 56 17.06 -30.81 -5.34
CA THR A 56 17.17 -30.18 -4.02
C THR A 56 16.91 -28.69 -4.18
N THR A 57 15.81 -28.22 -3.61
CA THR A 57 15.39 -26.81 -3.65
C THR A 57 15.68 -26.16 -2.31
N THR A 58 16.41 -25.04 -2.31
CA THR A 58 16.67 -24.24 -1.12
C THR A 58 16.00 -22.88 -1.27
N ILE A 59 15.15 -22.54 -0.31
CA ILE A 59 14.41 -21.28 -0.26
C ILE A 59 15.07 -20.38 0.78
N THR A 60 15.60 -19.25 0.33
CA THR A 60 16.24 -18.25 1.20
C THR A 60 15.36 -17.01 1.25
N THR A 61 14.87 -16.66 2.44
CA THR A 61 14.24 -15.37 2.70
C THR A 61 15.33 -14.30 2.79
N ILE A 62 15.37 -13.40 1.82
CA ILE A 62 16.33 -12.28 1.78
C ILE A 62 15.78 -11.08 2.56
N SER A 63 14.48 -10.85 2.48
CA SER A 63 13.73 -9.88 3.28
C SER A 63 12.27 -10.32 3.38
N ALA A 64 11.45 -9.58 4.12
CA ALA A 64 10.00 -9.85 4.24
C ALA A 64 9.27 -9.97 2.88
N ILE A 65 9.79 -9.33 1.84
CA ILE A 65 9.17 -9.28 0.50
C ILE A 65 9.97 -9.97 -0.59
N LYS A 66 11.12 -10.58 -0.26
CA LYS A 66 12.03 -11.13 -1.26
C LYS A 66 12.51 -12.50 -0.83
N LYS A 67 12.26 -13.50 -1.67
CA LYS A 67 12.78 -14.85 -1.52
C LYS A 67 13.59 -15.22 -2.75
N THR A 68 14.64 -16.00 -2.56
CA THR A 68 15.32 -16.67 -3.67
C THR A 68 15.14 -18.17 -3.53
N ILE A 69 14.75 -18.81 -4.61
CA ILE A 69 14.58 -20.25 -4.72
C ILE A 69 15.72 -20.75 -5.59
N ASN A 70 16.62 -21.54 -5.00
CA ASN A 70 17.72 -22.17 -5.72
C ASN A 70 17.41 -23.67 -5.79
N SER A 71 17.06 -24.16 -6.96
CA SER A 71 16.85 -25.59 -7.22
C SER A 71 18.08 -26.18 -7.89
N ILE A 72 18.47 -27.38 -7.48
CA ILE A 72 19.56 -28.17 -8.06
C ILE A 72 19.01 -29.53 -8.45
N GLY A 73 18.89 -29.80 -9.74
CA GLY A 73 18.61 -31.14 -10.27
C GLY A 73 19.90 -31.91 -10.46
N ASP A 74 19.94 -33.16 -10.00
CA ASP A 74 21.08 -34.09 -10.13
C ASP A 74 20.61 -35.41 -10.76
N ILE A 75 21.19 -35.73 -11.92
CA ILE A 75 21.07 -37.05 -12.57
C ILE A 75 22.48 -37.61 -12.75
N LEU A 76 22.85 -38.59 -11.93
CA LEU A 76 24.14 -39.29 -12.02
C LEU A 76 25.34 -38.32 -12.10
N PHE A 77 25.38 -37.34 -11.19
CA PHE A 77 26.42 -36.30 -11.09
C PHE A 77 26.39 -35.24 -12.20
N ASN A 78 25.45 -35.32 -13.15
CA ASN A 78 25.11 -34.17 -14.00
C ASN A 78 24.18 -33.26 -13.21
N THR A 79 24.69 -32.09 -12.83
CA THR A 79 23.94 -31.12 -12.05
C THR A 79 23.53 -29.93 -12.91
N ARG A 80 22.31 -29.43 -12.69
CA ARG A 80 21.82 -28.19 -13.26
C ARG A 80 21.17 -27.36 -12.18
N ARG A 81 21.33 -26.03 -12.27
CA ARG A 81 20.84 -25.10 -11.26
C ARG A 81 19.88 -24.11 -11.89
N VAL A 82 18.75 -23.94 -11.23
CA VAL A 82 17.77 -22.91 -11.54
C VAL A 82 17.67 -22.00 -10.34
N LYS A 83 17.77 -20.68 -10.58
CA LYS A 83 17.52 -19.67 -9.56
C LYS A 83 16.35 -18.81 -9.98
N SER A 84 15.35 -18.77 -9.10
CA SER A 84 14.18 -17.91 -9.22
C SER A 84 14.18 -16.91 -8.07
N THR A 85 13.85 -15.65 -8.35
CA THR A 85 13.66 -14.61 -7.33
C THR A 85 12.20 -14.23 -7.29
N LEU A 86 11.58 -14.38 -6.13
CA LEU A 86 10.20 -13.98 -5.91
C LEU A 86 10.15 -12.66 -5.13
N THR A 87 9.25 -11.77 -5.52
CA THR A 87 8.96 -10.52 -4.82
C THR A 87 7.47 -10.32 -4.56
N VAL A 88 7.12 -9.79 -3.39
CA VAL A 88 5.74 -9.41 -3.04
C VAL A 88 5.63 -7.89 -3.02
N VAL A 89 5.20 -7.33 -4.14
CA VAL A 89 4.91 -5.90 -4.26
C VAL A 89 3.57 -5.72 -4.95
N SER A 90 2.77 -4.81 -4.43
CA SER A 90 1.57 -4.32 -5.10
C SER A 90 1.81 -2.87 -5.51
N GLY A 91 1.68 -2.56 -6.80
CA GLY A 91 1.80 -1.20 -7.31
C GLY A 91 0.49 -0.44 -7.20
N ALA A 92 0.57 0.87 -7.05
CA ALA A 92 -0.52 1.80 -7.33
C ALA A 92 0.04 3.03 -8.08
N SER A 93 -0.75 3.57 -9.00
CA SER A 93 -0.37 4.74 -9.79
C SER A 93 -1.26 5.92 -9.44
N PHE A 94 -0.75 6.82 -8.61
CA PHE A 94 -1.40 8.09 -8.32
C PHE A 94 -0.96 9.09 -9.37
N ASN A 95 -1.86 9.43 -10.31
CA ASN A 95 -1.53 10.35 -11.41
C ASN A 95 -1.82 11.81 -11.07
N TYR A 96 -2.54 12.05 -9.98
CA TYR A 96 -3.00 13.35 -9.51
C TYR A 96 -2.54 13.57 -8.07
N GLY A 97 -2.32 14.82 -7.69
CA GLY A 97 -2.13 15.15 -6.28
C GLY A 97 -3.43 15.05 -5.50
N VAL A 98 -4.54 15.31 -6.18
CA VAL A 98 -5.89 15.16 -5.64
C VAL A 98 -6.76 14.45 -6.66
N GLN A 99 -7.36 13.32 -6.29
CA GLN A 99 -8.34 12.59 -7.09
C GLN A 99 -9.64 12.38 -6.30
N ALA A 100 -10.70 13.08 -6.68
CA ALA A 100 -12.00 12.97 -6.03
C ALA A 100 -13.05 12.23 -6.89
N GLY A 101 -13.90 11.46 -6.21
CA GLY A 101 -15.12 10.87 -6.78
C GLY A 101 -16.26 11.88 -6.92
N ASP A 102 -17.50 11.39 -6.90
CA ASP A 102 -18.71 12.19 -7.12
C ASP A 102 -18.95 13.23 -6.02
N GLY A 103 -18.43 12.98 -4.81
CA GLY A 103 -18.47 13.92 -3.70
C GLY A 103 -17.65 15.19 -3.97
N GLY A 104 -16.67 15.15 -4.87
CA GLY A 104 -15.93 16.32 -5.33
C GLY A 104 -14.91 16.89 -4.33
N VAL A 105 -14.42 18.09 -4.63
CA VAL A 105 -13.37 18.79 -3.85
C VAL A 105 -13.89 20.13 -3.33
N TYR A 106 -13.72 20.37 -2.03
CA TYR A 106 -14.09 21.62 -1.37
C TYR A 106 -12.89 22.21 -0.65
N MET A 107 -12.56 23.45 -0.96
CA MET A 107 -11.44 24.18 -0.38
C MET A 107 -11.95 25.46 0.26
N LYS A 108 -11.58 25.67 1.52
CA LYS A 108 -11.93 26.86 2.33
C LYS A 108 -10.67 27.55 2.82
N SER A 109 -10.85 28.75 3.37
CA SER A 109 -9.79 29.52 4.04
C SER A 109 -8.58 29.73 3.10
N THR A 110 -7.36 29.50 3.59
CA THR A 110 -6.10 29.64 2.83
C THR A 110 -5.54 28.29 2.38
N SER A 111 -6.37 27.26 2.26
CA SER A 111 -5.95 25.94 1.79
C SER A 111 -5.47 25.96 0.34
N SER A 112 -4.58 25.03 -0.02
CA SER A 112 -3.93 25.01 -1.33
C SER A 112 -3.63 23.61 -1.84
N ILE A 113 -3.60 23.48 -3.18
CA ILE A 113 -3.15 22.27 -3.86
C ILE A 113 -2.03 22.66 -4.81
N THR A 114 -0.83 22.13 -4.56
CA THR A 114 0.32 22.26 -5.44
C THR A 114 0.48 20.94 -6.20
N GLY A 115 -0.20 20.85 -7.34
CA GLY A 115 -0.25 19.63 -8.15
C GLY A 115 -1.44 19.62 -9.11
N ASN A 116 -1.67 18.46 -9.74
CA ASN A 116 -2.84 18.25 -10.59
C ASN A 116 -4.04 17.76 -9.76
N LEU A 117 -5.23 18.21 -10.13
CA LEU A 117 -6.50 17.78 -9.54
C LEU A 117 -7.40 17.13 -10.60
N TYR A 118 -7.91 15.94 -10.28
CA TYR A 118 -9.04 15.30 -10.95
C TYR A 118 -10.24 15.22 -10.01
N SER A 119 -11.43 15.53 -10.51
CA SER A 119 -12.67 15.36 -9.76
C SER A 119 -13.82 14.94 -10.68
N ALA A 120 -14.46 13.82 -10.37
CA ALA A 120 -15.74 13.45 -10.99
C ALA A 120 -16.89 14.35 -10.50
N GLY A 121 -16.82 14.77 -9.24
CA GLY A 121 -17.74 15.72 -8.61
C GLY A 121 -17.37 17.20 -8.83
N PRO A 122 -18.10 18.13 -8.18
CA PRO A 122 -17.82 19.57 -8.26
C PRO A 122 -16.50 19.93 -7.59
N VAL A 123 -15.87 21.02 -8.06
CA VAL A 123 -14.76 21.65 -7.35
C VAL A 123 -15.14 23.06 -6.91
N CYS A 124 -15.00 23.32 -5.61
CA CYS A 124 -15.36 24.57 -4.96
C CYS A 124 -14.15 25.14 -4.21
N GLY A 125 -13.66 26.33 -4.59
CA GLY A 125 -12.53 27.00 -3.92
C GLY A 125 -11.12 26.61 -4.39
N GLY A 126 -10.11 27.36 -3.92
CA GLY A 126 -8.68 27.00 -4.03
C GLY A 126 -7.94 27.41 -5.31
N THR A 127 -6.66 27.00 -5.38
CA THR A 127 -5.74 27.20 -6.52
C THR A 127 -5.15 25.88 -7.01
N ALA A 128 -5.40 25.48 -8.26
CA ALA A 128 -4.82 24.27 -8.86
C ALA A 128 -4.87 24.27 -10.41
N SER A 129 -4.23 23.27 -11.02
CA SER A 129 -4.57 22.77 -12.36
C SER A 129 -5.75 21.81 -12.25
N MET A 130 -6.86 22.11 -12.92
CA MET A 130 -8.16 21.49 -12.63
C MET A 130 -8.72 20.73 -13.81
N TYR A 131 -9.10 19.47 -13.55
CA TYR A 131 -9.94 18.63 -14.39
C TYR A 131 -11.23 18.32 -13.61
N ALA A 132 -12.34 19.01 -13.91
CA ALA A 132 -13.61 18.81 -13.21
C ALA A 132 -14.82 19.14 -14.09
N ASN A 133 -15.95 18.44 -13.94
CA ASN A 133 -17.18 18.74 -14.70
C ASN A 133 -17.69 20.18 -14.42
N LYS A 134 -17.74 20.57 -13.15
CA LYS A 134 -18.18 21.89 -12.69
C LYS A 134 -17.16 22.51 -11.73
N ILE A 135 -16.82 23.78 -11.97
CA ILE A 135 -15.95 24.58 -11.12
C ILE A 135 -16.70 25.81 -10.60
N TYR A 136 -16.60 26.08 -9.30
CA TYR A 136 -17.27 27.19 -8.64
C TYR A 136 -16.35 27.93 -7.67
N SER A 137 -16.46 29.26 -7.60
CA SER A 137 -15.78 30.12 -6.60
C SER A 137 -14.29 29.79 -6.37
N SER A 138 -13.55 29.55 -7.45
CA SER A 138 -12.15 29.09 -7.40
C SER A 138 -11.17 30.16 -7.93
N ILE A 139 -9.94 30.17 -7.41
CA ILE A 139 -8.82 30.95 -7.95
C ILE A 139 -7.95 30.03 -8.78
N ILE A 140 -8.22 29.92 -10.07
CA ILE A 140 -7.54 28.95 -10.94
C ILE A 140 -6.18 29.51 -11.37
N ALA A 141 -5.08 28.84 -11.00
CA ALA A 141 -3.71 29.23 -11.33
C ALA A 141 -3.23 28.69 -12.69
N SER A 142 -3.84 27.62 -13.19
CA SER A 142 -3.48 27.01 -14.47
C SER A 142 -3.97 27.80 -15.68
N THR A 143 -3.20 27.74 -16.76
CA THR A 143 -3.58 28.27 -18.08
C THR A 143 -4.58 27.36 -18.80
N THR A 144 -4.56 26.05 -18.51
CA THR A 144 -5.45 25.03 -19.06
C THR A 144 -6.43 24.51 -17.99
N VAL A 145 -7.72 24.51 -18.33
CA VAL A 145 -8.81 24.03 -17.45
C VAL A 145 -9.78 23.22 -18.30
N THR A 146 -10.07 21.98 -17.91
CA THR A 146 -11.08 21.16 -18.59
C THR A 146 -12.32 21.06 -17.72
N CYS A 147 -13.45 21.54 -18.25
CA CYS A 147 -14.74 21.56 -17.56
C CYS A 147 -15.91 21.78 -18.51
N ASN A 148 -17.14 21.58 -18.02
CA ASN A 148 -18.35 22.03 -18.72
C ASN A 148 -18.80 23.41 -18.27
N THR A 149 -18.66 23.73 -16.98
CA THR A 149 -19.13 25.00 -16.42
C THR A 149 -18.13 25.59 -15.42
N ILE A 150 -17.92 26.91 -15.51
CA ILE A 150 -17.22 27.73 -14.49
C ILE A 150 -18.13 28.90 -14.11
N SER A 151 -18.25 29.19 -12.81
CA SER A 151 -18.95 30.38 -12.34
C SER A 151 -18.36 30.88 -11.01
N GLY A 152 -18.41 32.19 -10.77
CA GLY A 152 -17.90 32.79 -9.53
C GLY A 152 -16.37 32.71 -9.32
N SER A 153 -15.62 32.25 -10.33
CA SER A 153 -14.16 32.06 -10.28
C SER A 153 -13.41 33.24 -10.93
N ASN A 154 -12.08 33.30 -10.77
CA ASN A 154 -11.22 34.26 -11.46
C ASN A 154 -11.13 34.05 -12.99
N ARG A 155 -11.78 32.99 -13.52
CA ARG A 155 -11.95 32.68 -14.95
C ARG A 155 -13.43 32.51 -15.27
N GLY A 156 -13.85 33.00 -16.43
CA GLY A 156 -15.24 32.93 -16.90
C GLY A 156 -15.55 31.74 -17.84
N SER A 157 -14.54 30.97 -18.29
CA SER A 157 -14.74 29.88 -19.25
C SER A 157 -13.70 28.76 -19.13
N CYS A 158 -14.09 27.56 -19.54
CA CYS A 158 -13.21 26.39 -19.68
C CYS A 158 -12.28 26.54 -20.89
N THR A 159 -11.08 25.95 -20.83
CA THR A 159 -10.16 25.85 -21.99
C THR A 159 -10.61 24.74 -22.94
N TYR A 160 -11.02 23.61 -22.38
CA TYR A 160 -11.56 22.47 -23.12
C TYR A 160 -12.90 22.02 -22.50
N PRO A 161 -13.87 21.60 -23.32
CA PRO A 161 -15.11 21.03 -22.80
C PRO A 161 -14.81 19.71 -22.09
N TRP A 162 -15.50 19.46 -20.98
CA TRP A 162 -15.56 18.14 -20.40
C TRP A 162 -16.41 17.27 -21.33
N GLY A 163 -15.74 16.54 -22.24
CA GLY A 163 -16.39 15.52 -23.05
C GLY A 163 -16.98 14.41 -22.17
N THR A 164 -17.67 13.45 -22.77
CA THR A 164 -18.00 12.18 -22.11
C THR A 164 -16.73 11.36 -21.91
N GLN A 165 -15.80 11.85 -21.08
CA GLN A 165 -14.67 11.05 -20.65
C GLN A 165 -15.18 9.92 -19.79
N GLU A 166 -14.68 8.72 -20.06
CA GLU A 166 -14.85 7.58 -19.18
C GLU A 166 -14.37 7.97 -17.77
N PRO A 167 -15.11 7.63 -16.71
CA PRO A 167 -14.68 7.86 -15.34
C PRO A 167 -13.27 7.31 -15.12
N VAL A 168 -12.39 8.13 -14.54
CA VAL A 168 -11.04 7.68 -14.19
C VAL A 168 -11.16 6.76 -12.98
N ALA A 169 -10.78 5.50 -13.16
CA ALA A 169 -10.78 4.52 -12.09
C ALA A 169 -9.86 5.00 -10.93
N LEU A 170 -10.25 4.67 -9.70
CA LEU A 170 -9.43 4.97 -8.53
C LEU A 170 -8.12 4.15 -8.56
N PRO A 171 -6.99 4.71 -8.08
CA PRO A 171 -5.66 4.08 -8.17
C PRO A 171 -5.52 2.71 -7.50
N ILE A 172 -6.29 2.47 -6.44
CA ILE A 172 -6.34 1.21 -5.70
C ILE A 172 -7.75 0.63 -5.83
N GLN A 173 -7.88 -0.69 -5.88
CA GLN A 173 -9.16 -1.39 -5.99
C GLN A 173 -9.29 -2.43 -4.88
N ARG A 174 -10.52 -2.88 -4.59
CA ARG A 174 -10.82 -3.77 -3.46
C ARG A 174 -9.93 -5.03 -3.39
N PRO A 175 -9.64 -5.75 -4.50
CA PRO A 175 -8.78 -6.94 -4.44
C PRO A 175 -7.37 -6.66 -3.91
N GLN A 176 -6.84 -5.46 -4.13
CA GLN A 176 -5.53 -5.06 -3.61
C GLN A 176 -5.59 -4.81 -2.10
N ILE A 177 -6.67 -4.19 -1.61
CA ILE A 177 -6.89 -3.98 -0.17
C ILE A 177 -7.00 -5.33 0.55
N GLU A 178 -7.80 -6.25 0.00
CA GLU A 178 -7.95 -7.61 0.53
C GLU A 178 -6.62 -8.37 0.56
N SER A 179 -5.73 -8.14 -0.41
CA SER A 179 -4.40 -8.74 -0.39
C SER A 179 -3.53 -8.22 0.76
N TRP A 180 -3.66 -6.94 1.13
CA TRP A 180 -2.97 -6.36 2.28
C TRP A 180 -3.58 -6.82 3.60
N GLU A 181 -4.91 -6.93 3.69
CA GLU A 181 -5.61 -7.49 4.86
C GLU A 181 -5.21 -8.94 5.11
N ALA A 182 -5.14 -9.77 4.06
CA ALA A 182 -4.68 -11.15 4.16
C ALA A 182 -3.22 -11.23 4.61
N ALA A 183 -2.36 -10.35 4.10
CA ALA A 183 -0.96 -10.29 4.50
C ALA A 183 -0.75 -9.81 5.94
N ALA A 184 -1.56 -8.85 6.39
CA ALA A 184 -1.59 -8.39 7.77
C ALA A 184 -1.97 -9.54 8.71
N THR A 185 -3.06 -10.26 8.39
CA THR A 185 -3.53 -11.46 9.13
C THR A 185 -2.44 -12.53 9.20
N ALA A 186 -1.78 -12.83 8.07
CA ALA A 186 -0.70 -13.81 8.02
C ALA A 186 0.55 -13.40 8.82
N GLY A 187 0.75 -12.09 9.03
CA GLY A 187 1.84 -11.56 9.85
C GLY A 187 1.63 -11.71 11.36
N GLY A 188 0.38 -11.86 11.78
CA GLY A 188 -0.03 -12.03 13.17
C GLY A 188 -1.38 -11.38 13.42
N VAL A 189 -2.07 -11.83 14.48
CA VAL A 189 -3.37 -11.30 14.89
C VAL A 189 -3.27 -10.85 16.34
N ILE A 190 -3.58 -9.58 16.59
CA ILE A 190 -3.89 -9.04 17.91
C ILE A 190 -5.39 -9.17 18.07
N THR A 191 -5.79 -10.10 18.93
CA THR A 191 -7.20 -10.40 19.19
C THR A 191 -7.82 -9.37 20.11
N GLN A 192 -9.14 -9.23 20.07
CA GLN A 192 -9.88 -8.33 20.98
C GLN A 192 -9.58 -8.60 22.48
N ALA A 193 -9.20 -9.83 22.85
CA ALA A 193 -8.82 -10.20 24.22
C ALA A 193 -7.50 -9.56 24.68
N GLU A 194 -6.66 -9.11 23.75
CA GLU A 194 -5.41 -8.40 24.01
C GLU A 194 -5.60 -6.87 24.05
N CYS A 195 -6.80 -6.39 23.71
CA CYS A 195 -7.15 -4.98 23.73
C CYS A 195 -7.67 -4.57 25.12
N SER A 196 -7.42 -3.32 25.49
CA SER A 196 -7.96 -2.73 26.70
C SER A 196 -9.44 -2.42 26.48
N SER A 197 -10.29 -2.71 27.46
CA SER A 197 -11.72 -2.41 27.37
C SER A 197 -12.09 -1.15 28.16
N HIS A 198 -12.90 -0.27 27.57
CA HIS A 198 -13.55 0.86 28.22
C HIS A 198 -15.06 0.65 28.21
N LEU A 199 -15.72 0.88 29.35
CA LEU A 199 -17.18 0.96 29.40
C LEU A 199 -17.64 2.40 29.12
N GLU A 200 -18.38 2.59 28.04
CA GLU A 200 -18.96 3.85 27.63
C GLU A 200 -20.10 4.31 28.55
N GLY A 201 -20.43 5.60 28.47
CA GLY A 201 -21.52 6.20 29.25
C GLY A 201 -22.91 5.64 28.94
N ASP A 202 -23.07 4.99 27.78
CA ASP A 202 -24.29 4.30 27.35
C ASP A 202 -24.35 2.81 27.72
N GLY A 203 -23.28 2.28 28.34
CA GLY A 203 -23.16 0.89 28.76
C GLY A 203 -22.60 -0.07 27.72
N THR A 204 -22.11 0.42 26.57
CA THR A 204 -21.38 -0.37 25.57
C THR A 204 -19.91 -0.53 25.96
N TYR A 205 -19.28 -1.61 25.51
CA TYR A 205 -17.85 -1.84 25.71
C TYR A 205 -17.11 -1.55 24.40
N GLU A 206 -16.18 -0.60 24.45
CA GLU A 206 -15.21 -0.35 23.40
C GLU A 206 -13.88 -1.03 23.74
N TYR A 207 -13.15 -1.45 22.71
CA TYR A 207 -11.90 -2.19 22.84
C TYR A 207 -10.82 -1.50 22.03
N GLU A 208 -9.70 -1.20 22.68
CA GLU A 208 -8.64 -0.38 22.10
C GLU A 208 -7.26 -0.99 22.35
N TYR A 209 -6.46 -1.05 21.29
CA TYR A 209 -5.05 -1.42 21.36
C TYR A 209 -4.19 -0.16 21.41
N ILE A 210 -3.66 0.14 22.59
CA ILE A 210 -2.94 1.38 22.85
C ILE A 210 -1.43 1.20 22.65
N ILE A 211 -0.84 2.06 21.82
CA ILE A 211 0.59 2.16 21.60
C ILE A 211 1.07 3.56 22.01
N ASN A 212 1.89 3.62 23.07
CA ASN A 212 2.44 4.86 23.61
C ASN A 212 3.97 4.86 23.75
N SER A 213 4.63 3.87 23.15
CA SER A 213 6.09 3.71 23.18
C SER A 213 6.62 3.22 21.83
N SER A 214 7.90 3.50 21.56
CA SER A 214 8.54 3.14 20.29
C SER A 214 8.55 1.63 20.09
N ARG A 215 8.13 1.17 18.90
CA ARG A 215 8.09 -0.25 18.54
C ARG A 215 8.01 -0.44 17.02
N SER A 216 8.25 -1.67 16.59
CA SER A 216 7.85 -2.10 15.25
C SER A 216 6.36 -2.50 15.23
N LEU A 217 5.71 -2.30 14.09
CA LEU A 217 4.30 -2.64 13.85
C LEU A 217 4.13 -3.17 12.42
N GLY A 218 3.34 -4.23 12.26
CA GLY A 218 3.07 -4.84 10.96
C GLY A 218 4.13 -5.86 10.50
N PRO A 219 3.79 -6.80 9.59
CA PRO A 219 2.43 -7.12 9.17
C PRO A 219 1.59 -7.65 10.34
N VAL A 220 0.38 -7.10 10.56
CA VAL A 220 -0.49 -7.49 11.70
C VAL A 220 -1.94 -7.09 11.48
N GLU A 221 -2.89 -7.97 11.80
CA GLU A 221 -4.32 -7.67 11.99
C GLU A 221 -4.58 -7.29 13.46
N ILE A 222 -5.35 -6.23 13.70
CA ILE A 222 -5.80 -5.79 15.01
C ILE A 222 -7.33 -5.82 15.01
N GLN A 223 -7.94 -6.64 15.88
CA GLN A 223 -9.38 -6.91 15.87
C GLN A 223 -10.21 -5.94 16.74
N CYS A 224 -9.67 -4.76 17.01
CA CYS A 224 -10.25 -3.72 17.85
C CYS A 224 -9.72 -2.35 17.36
N ASP A 225 -10.11 -1.25 18.00
CA ASP A 225 -9.62 0.07 17.64
C ASP A 225 -8.12 0.21 17.97
N LEU A 226 -7.41 1.08 17.26
CA LEU A 226 -5.98 1.32 17.44
C LEU A 226 -5.73 2.76 17.85
N GLU A 227 -5.20 2.98 19.05
CA GLU A 227 -4.69 4.28 19.49
C GLU A 227 -3.16 4.29 19.46
N ILE A 228 -2.58 5.23 18.74
CA ILE A 228 -1.16 5.55 18.80
C ILE A 228 -1.01 6.95 19.37
N THR A 229 -0.57 7.03 20.62
CA THR A 229 -0.43 8.31 21.30
C THR A 229 1.02 8.64 21.65
N GLY A 230 1.39 9.89 21.36
CA GLY A 230 2.73 10.42 21.51
C GLY A 230 3.01 11.10 22.85
N ALA A 231 4.13 11.79 22.90
CA ALA A 231 4.49 12.64 24.04
C ALA A 231 3.69 13.96 24.01
N THR A 232 3.48 14.57 25.17
CA THR A 232 2.84 15.90 25.28
C THR A 232 3.78 17.07 24.93
N SER A 233 5.08 16.79 24.78
CA SER A 233 6.10 17.76 24.38
C SER A 233 7.37 17.05 23.89
N GLY A 234 8.13 17.67 22.98
CA GLY A 234 9.44 17.18 22.57
C GLY A 234 9.37 16.07 21.52
N SER A 235 10.40 15.21 21.48
CA SER A 235 10.45 14.08 20.55
C SER A 235 9.63 12.92 21.13
N GLY A 236 8.60 12.52 20.40
CA GLY A 236 7.72 11.40 20.73
C GLY A 236 8.29 10.02 20.50
N PRO A 237 7.48 8.97 20.75
CA PRO A 237 7.79 7.61 20.31
C PRO A 237 7.87 7.51 18.78
N THR A 238 8.63 6.52 18.31
CA THR A 238 8.72 6.17 16.89
C THR A 238 8.10 4.81 16.64
N ILE A 239 7.06 4.78 15.82
CA ILE A 239 6.42 3.56 15.34
C ILE A 239 7.03 3.21 13.98
N THR A 240 7.70 2.07 13.90
CA THR A 240 8.37 1.60 12.68
C THR A 240 7.53 0.54 11.99
N LEU A 241 6.95 0.88 10.84
CA LEU A 241 6.13 -0.01 10.02
C LEU A 241 7.01 -0.99 9.25
N THR A 242 6.82 -2.29 9.52
CA THR A 242 7.54 -3.41 8.90
C THR A 242 6.70 -4.20 7.89
N GLY A 243 5.40 -3.90 7.79
CA GLY A 243 4.46 -4.46 6.80
C GLY A 243 3.08 -3.82 6.91
N PRO A 244 2.08 -4.31 6.15
CA PRO A 244 0.70 -3.84 6.23
C PRO A 244 0.09 -3.98 7.64
N VAL A 245 -0.54 -2.92 8.13
CA VAL A 245 -1.31 -2.96 9.38
C VAL A 245 -2.77 -2.89 9.01
N TRP A 246 -3.56 -3.87 9.44
CA TRP A 246 -5.01 -3.86 9.26
C TRP A 246 -5.68 -3.78 10.62
N VAL A 247 -6.54 -2.78 10.79
CA VAL A 247 -7.33 -2.54 11.99
C VAL A 247 -8.80 -2.72 11.64
N ARG A 248 -9.47 -3.64 12.33
CA ARG A 248 -10.91 -3.91 12.20
C ARG A 248 -11.74 -2.96 13.06
N GLY A 249 -11.41 -1.69 12.98
CA GLY A 249 -11.90 -0.63 13.85
C GLY A 249 -11.39 0.72 13.37
N LYS A 250 -11.34 1.68 14.29
CA LYS A 250 -10.82 3.03 14.08
C LYS A 250 -9.30 3.07 14.31
N ILE A 251 -8.64 4.06 13.71
CA ILE A 251 -7.22 4.34 13.95
C ILE A 251 -7.08 5.79 14.39
N ASP A 252 -6.60 5.99 15.61
CA ASP A 252 -6.38 7.29 16.22
C ASP A 252 -4.87 7.51 16.43
N ILE A 253 -4.32 8.55 15.80
CA ILE A 253 -2.89 8.90 15.89
C ILE A 253 -2.77 10.32 16.42
N SER A 254 -2.24 10.47 17.63
CA SER A 254 -2.24 11.77 18.31
C SER A 254 -0.96 12.10 19.04
N LYS A 255 -0.72 13.41 19.23
CA LYS A 255 0.40 14.01 19.97
C LYS A 255 1.74 13.94 19.21
N TYR A 256 2.82 14.40 19.84
CA TYR A 256 4.15 14.35 19.24
C TYR A 256 4.59 12.88 19.11
N LEU A 257 4.68 12.36 17.89
CA LEU A 257 5.22 11.04 17.55
C LEU A 257 5.68 10.97 16.08
N THR A 258 6.43 9.93 15.75
CA THR A 258 6.82 9.63 14.36
C THR A 258 6.28 8.26 13.95
N VAL A 259 5.54 8.20 12.85
CA VAL A 259 5.25 6.94 12.14
C VAL A 259 6.14 6.87 10.93
N ARG A 260 6.93 5.80 10.79
CA ARG A 260 7.88 5.66 9.68
C ARG A 260 7.87 4.29 9.06
N VAL A 261 8.19 4.21 7.78
CA VAL A 261 8.56 2.93 7.14
C VAL A 261 9.94 2.47 7.66
N ASP A 262 10.14 1.17 7.84
CA ASP A 262 11.42 0.61 8.27
C ASP A 262 12.60 1.10 7.40
N PRO A 263 13.59 1.80 7.99
CA PRO A 263 14.75 2.32 7.26
C PRO A 263 15.60 1.24 6.55
N SER A 264 15.52 -0.02 6.95
CA SER A 264 16.17 -1.14 6.25
C SER A 264 15.64 -1.35 4.82
N LEU A 265 14.47 -0.76 4.50
CA LEU A 265 13.88 -0.75 3.17
C LEU A 265 14.34 0.43 2.31
N SER A 266 15.27 1.25 2.79
CA SER A 266 15.81 2.38 2.03
C SER A 266 16.41 1.92 0.70
N GLY A 267 16.18 2.68 -0.37
CA GLY A 267 16.62 2.36 -1.72
C GLY A 267 15.77 1.30 -2.44
N GLN A 268 14.78 0.69 -1.78
CA GLN A 268 13.85 -0.26 -2.41
C GLN A 268 12.58 0.41 -2.96
N GLY A 269 12.33 1.68 -2.63
CA GLY A 269 11.15 2.44 -3.09
C GLY A 269 9.83 1.90 -2.54
N LEU A 270 9.85 1.27 -1.36
CA LEU A 270 8.70 0.60 -0.77
C LEU A 270 7.98 1.49 0.23
N SER A 271 6.66 1.48 0.15
CA SER A 271 5.74 2.20 1.04
C SER A 271 4.98 1.20 1.92
N MET A 272 4.48 1.68 3.07
CA MET A 272 3.66 0.88 3.98
C MET A 272 2.25 1.44 4.07
N VAL A 273 1.30 0.55 4.36
CA VAL A 273 -0.12 0.89 4.50
C VAL A 273 -0.62 0.58 5.90
N MET A 274 -1.40 1.50 6.45
CA MET A 274 -2.26 1.28 7.59
C MET A 274 -3.71 1.36 7.12
N ILE A 275 -4.49 0.30 7.36
CA ILE A 275 -5.84 0.11 6.85
C ILE A 275 -6.81 0.12 8.02
N ALA A 276 -7.78 1.02 8.00
CA ALA A 276 -8.98 0.94 8.81
C ALA A 276 -10.10 0.33 7.95
N ASP A 277 -10.43 -0.93 8.21
CA ASP A 277 -11.54 -1.61 7.56
C ASP A 277 -12.15 -2.63 8.52
N ASN A 278 -13.37 -2.35 8.97
CA ASN A 278 -14.22 -3.30 9.65
C ASN A 278 -15.31 -3.76 8.67
N PRO A 279 -15.19 -4.96 8.06
CA PRO A 279 -16.19 -5.46 7.13
C PRO A 279 -17.59 -5.63 7.73
N ALA A 280 -17.71 -5.68 9.06
CA ALA A 280 -19.00 -5.75 9.74
C ALA A 280 -19.67 -4.38 9.89
N ASP A 281 -18.89 -3.29 9.91
CA ASP A 281 -19.39 -1.93 10.07
C ASP A 281 -18.43 -0.88 9.48
N ARG A 282 -18.72 -0.49 8.23
CA ARG A 282 -17.98 0.54 7.49
C ARG A 282 -18.67 1.90 7.51
N ILE A 283 -19.72 2.09 8.30
CA ILE A 283 -20.39 3.40 8.41
C ILE A 283 -19.92 4.06 9.70
N ASP A 284 -20.12 3.38 10.83
CA ASP A 284 -19.83 3.97 12.15
C ASP A 284 -18.42 3.61 12.67
N SER A 285 -17.64 2.82 11.91
CA SER A 285 -16.21 2.56 12.16
C SER A 285 -15.34 2.68 10.90
N SER A 286 -14.15 2.07 10.87
CA SER A 286 -13.17 2.19 9.78
C SER A 286 -12.66 3.61 9.56
N GLU A 287 -12.78 4.48 10.57
CA GLU A 287 -12.34 5.87 10.53
C GLU A 287 -10.86 5.98 10.89
N ILE A 288 -10.19 7.01 10.36
CA ILE A 288 -8.82 7.35 10.72
C ILE A 288 -8.75 8.82 11.15
N GLU A 289 -8.31 9.08 12.36
CA GLU A 289 -8.09 10.43 12.86
C GLU A 289 -6.60 10.64 13.20
N VAL A 290 -6.02 11.70 12.66
CA VAL A 290 -4.64 12.11 12.91
C VAL A 290 -4.61 13.57 13.32
N GLU A 291 -4.40 13.84 14.60
CA GLU A 291 -4.54 15.19 15.15
C GLU A 291 -3.68 15.45 16.38
N ASN A 292 -3.76 16.69 16.89
CA ASN A 292 -3.13 17.14 18.13
C ASN A 292 -1.59 17.04 18.16
N TYR A 293 -0.90 18.17 18.26
CA TYR A 293 0.55 18.25 18.48
C TYR A 293 1.45 17.55 17.43
N ASN A 294 1.18 17.80 16.14
CA ASN A 294 2.11 17.59 15.03
C ASN A 294 2.72 16.16 14.88
N PRO A 295 1.92 15.09 14.75
CA PRO A 295 2.45 13.80 14.29
C PRO A 295 3.24 13.93 12.97
N ILE A 296 4.34 13.17 12.84
CA ILE A 296 5.23 13.21 11.66
C ILE A 296 5.23 11.85 10.97
N PHE A 297 5.15 11.86 9.63
CA PHE A 297 5.19 10.65 8.80
C PHE A 297 6.44 10.61 7.91
N GLU A 298 7.18 9.49 7.93
CA GLU A 298 8.43 9.32 7.19
C GLU A 298 8.42 8.05 6.32
N GLY A 299 8.90 8.16 5.09
CA GLY A 299 9.29 7.00 4.29
C GLY A 299 10.62 6.40 4.72
N ALA A 300 11.01 5.28 4.14
CA ALA A 300 12.34 4.67 4.32
C ALA A 300 13.45 5.42 3.57
N GLY A 301 13.10 6.42 2.75
CA GLY A 301 14.00 7.17 1.89
C GLY A 301 13.24 7.81 0.74
N ALA A 302 13.93 8.05 -0.38
CA ALA A 302 13.28 8.53 -1.61
C ALA A 302 12.26 7.49 -2.12
N ASN A 303 11.14 7.98 -2.65
CA ASN A 303 10.05 7.18 -3.18
C ASN A 303 9.45 6.16 -2.18
N SER A 304 9.29 6.57 -0.92
CA SER A 304 8.69 5.75 0.13
C SER A 304 7.76 6.63 0.95
N TRP A 305 6.55 6.13 1.22
CA TRP A 305 5.51 6.85 1.92
C TRP A 305 4.79 5.95 2.92
N VAL A 306 4.10 6.57 3.86
CA VAL A 306 3.08 5.92 4.69
C VAL A 306 1.72 6.25 4.09
N MET A 307 0.93 5.24 3.76
CA MET A 307 -0.44 5.41 3.32
C MET A 307 -1.41 5.09 4.44
N LEU A 308 -2.34 6.02 4.69
CA LEU A 308 -3.50 5.79 5.53
C LEU A 308 -4.69 5.51 4.62
N LEU A 309 -5.28 4.33 4.78
CA LEU A 309 -6.37 3.85 3.95
C LEU A 309 -7.60 3.55 4.81
N SER A 310 -8.71 4.18 4.48
CA SER A 310 -10.01 3.91 5.12
C SER A 310 -10.99 3.32 4.12
N GLU A 311 -11.69 2.27 4.53
CA GLU A 311 -12.84 1.71 3.82
C GLU A 311 -14.19 2.22 4.35
N ASN A 312 -14.18 3.26 5.21
CA ASN A 312 -15.42 3.91 5.66
C ASN A 312 -16.22 4.41 4.44
N SER A 313 -17.52 4.13 4.46
CA SER A 313 -18.44 4.29 3.33
C SER A 313 -19.55 5.30 3.58
N ALA A 314 -19.56 5.95 4.75
CA ALA A 314 -20.60 6.87 5.20
C ALA A 314 -20.90 7.95 4.14
N ALA A 315 -19.85 8.60 3.61
CA ALA A 315 -19.98 9.68 2.64
C ALA A 315 -20.67 9.26 1.34
N SER A 316 -20.29 8.10 0.77
CA SER A 316 -20.93 7.55 -0.44
C SER A 316 -22.40 7.17 -0.23
N GLN A 317 -22.81 6.96 1.02
CA GLN A 317 -24.19 6.67 1.41
C GLN A 317 -24.96 7.94 1.84
N GLY A 318 -24.35 9.11 1.72
CA GLY A 318 -24.98 10.40 2.07
C GLY A 318 -24.95 10.74 3.55
N VAL A 319 -24.21 9.99 4.37
CA VAL A 319 -23.95 10.30 5.77
C VAL A 319 -22.75 11.26 5.87
N ASN A 320 -22.87 12.29 6.71
CA ASN A 320 -21.85 13.33 6.82
C ASN A 320 -20.81 12.99 7.91
N GLU A 321 -20.01 11.97 7.62
CA GLU A 321 -18.89 11.53 8.45
C GLU A 321 -17.60 11.51 7.63
N ASP A 322 -16.48 11.75 8.33
CA ASP A 322 -15.15 11.81 7.75
C ASP A 322 -14.52 10.43 7.89
N ALA A 323 -14.17 9.80 6.77
CA ALA A 323 -13.45 8.54 6.76
C ALA A 323 -11.99 8.72 7.21
N ILE A 324 -11.39 9.86 6.83
CA ILE A 324 -10.07 10.25 7.29
C ILE A 324 -10.09 11.73 7.67
N ARG A 325 -9.71 12.05 8.90
CA ARG A 325 -9.46 13.43 9.34
C ARG A 325 -8.00 13.62 9.69
N VAL A 326 -7.38 14.66 9.13
CA VAL A 326 -6.00 15.06 9.45
C VAL A 326 -5.95 16.54 9.81
N ALA A 327 -5.43 16.85 11.01
CA ALA A 327 -5.45 18.17 11.59
C ALA A 327 -4.11 18.57 12.24
N ASP A 328 -4.03 19.84 12.67
CA ASP A 328 -3.09 20.32 13.69
C ASP A 328 -1.61 19.98 13.49
N GLY A 329 -1.07 20.41 12.34
CA GLY A 329 0.38 20.40 12.13
C GLY A 329 0.95 19.07 11.65
N VAL A 330 0.11 18.12 11.24
CA VAL A 330 0.57 16.86 10.63
C VAL A 330 1.32 17.15 9.34
N THR A 331 2.51 16.58 9.20
CA THR A 331 3.37 16.73 8.02
C THR A 331 4.06 15.42 7.65
N GLY A 332 4.52 15.32 6.40
CA GLY A 332 5.52 14.34 6.00
C GLY A 332 5.15 13.58 4.74
N ALA A 333 5.73 12.39 4.60
CA ALA A 333 5.56 11.49 3.46
C ALA A 333 4.27 10.67 3.59
N ILE A 334 3.12 11.35 3.63
CA ILE A 334 1.80 10.74 3.85
C ILE A 334 0.92 10.78 2.59
N ILE A 335 0.30 9.64 2.29
CA ILE A 335 -0.71 9.42 1.25
C ILE A 335 -2.04 9.10 1.95
N LEU A 336 -3.14 9.70 1.52
CA LEU A 336 -4.47 9.46 2.10
C LEU A 336 -5.41 8.87 1.06
N TYR A 337 -6.05 7.74 1.40
CA TYR A 337 -6.95 7.04 0.49
C TYR A 337 -8.26 6.63 1.16
N ALA A 338 -9.40 7.11 0.66
CA ALA A 338 -10.73 6.75 1.17
C ALA A 338 -11.76 6.68 0.03
N ARG A 339 -11.77 5.58 -0.73
CA ARG A 339 -12.55 5.45 -1.98
C ARG A 339 -14.05 5.71 -1.86
N LEU A 340 -14.64 5.48 -0.69
CA LEU A 340 -16.07 5.67 -0.41
C LEU A 340 -16.35 6.76 0.63
N GLY A 341 -15.30 7.40 1.13
CA GLY A 341 -15.33 8.25 2.31
C GLY A 341 -14.97 9.72 2.05
N THR A 342 -15.24 10.56 3.04
CA THR A 342 -14.74 11.94 3.05
C THR A 342 -13.33 11.98 3.65
N ILE A 343 -12.39 12.64 2.97
CA ILE A 343 -11.10 13.01 3.56
C ILE A 343 -11.15 14.49 3.91
N TYR A 344 -10.93 14.82 5.19
CA TYR A 344 -10.94 16.18 5.68
C TYR A 344 -9.57 16.61 6.23
N LEU A 345 -8.95 17.58 5.57
CA LEU A 345 -7.73 18.25 6.00
C LEU A 345 -8.08 19.61 6.61
N ARG A 346 -7.55 19.91 7.81
CA ARG A 346 -7.76 21.22 8.45
C ARG A 346 -6.50 21.77 9.12
N ASN A 347 -6.51 23.06 9.39
CA ASN A 347 -5.42 23.78 10.07
C ASN A 347 -4.10 23.68 9.30
N THR A 348 -2.96 23.53 9.96
CA THR A 348 -1.63 23.60 9.32
C THR A 348 -1.11 22.22 8.88
N THR A 349 -1.82 21.51 8.01
CA THR A 349 -1.44 20.17 7.55
C THR A 349 -0.76 20.16 6.18
N SER A 350 0.14 19.22 5.94
CA SER A 350 0.83 19.05 4.65
C SER A 350 1.00 17.58 4.28
N VAL A 351 0.31 17.17 3.21
CA VAL A 351 0.28 15.77 2.71
C VAL A 351 0.75 15.70 1.25
N ARG A 352 1.07 14.50 0.75
CA ARG A 352 1.62 14.30 -0.60
C ARG A 352 0.58 13.99 -1.66
N GLU A 353 -0.43 13.22 -1.29
CA GLU A 353 -1.47 12.75 -2.20
C GLU A 353 -2.75 12.49 -1.42
N VAL A 354 -3.89 12.80 -2.05
CA VAL A 354 -5.21 12.54 -1.48
C VAL A 354 -6.15 12.00 -2.56
N THR A 355 -6.65 10.78 -2.35
CA THR A 355 -7.71 10.18 -3.16
C THR A 355 -8.92 9.85 -2.29
N GLY A 356 -10.11 10.34 -2.63
CA GLY A 356 -11.31 10.02 -1.86
C GLY A 356 -12.64 10.22 -2.59
N TYR A 357 -13.75 9.75 -2.02
CA TYR A 357 -15.07 10.03 -2.59
C TYR A 357 -15.38 11.54 -2.56
N LYS A 358 -15.10 12.17 -1.42
CA LYS A 358 -15.19 13.61 -1.18
C LYS A 358 -13.91 14.08 -0.51
N ILE A 359 -13.40 15.23 -0.90
CA ILE A 359 -12.20 15.81 -0.30
C ILE A 359 -12.52 17.22 0.17
N SER A 360 -12.20 17.53 1.42
CA SER A 360 -12.41 18.84 2.03
C SER A 360 -11.10 19.35 2.62
N LEU A 361 -10.75 20.60 2.33
CA LEU A 361 -9.57 21.29 2.83
C LEU A 361 -10.00 22.59 3.52
N ASP A 362 -9.47 22.86 4.72
CA ASP A 362 -9.73 24.06 5.49
C ASP A 362 -8.49 24.56 6.26
N GLY A 363 -8.54 25.78 6.77
CA GLY A 363 -7.42 26.45 7.41
C GLY A 363 -6.28 26.72 6.43
N SER A 364 -5.07 26.30 6.79
CA SER A 364 -3.85 26.45 5.98
C SER A 364 -3.34 25.09 5.47
N SER A 365 -4.25 24.13 5.27
CA SER A 365 -3.91 22.78 4.84
C SER A 365 -3.42 22.77 3.39
N SER A 366 -2.45 21.93 3.08
CA SER A 366 -1.84 21.84 1.76
C SER A 366 -1.67 20.40 1.28
N VAL A 367 -1.92 20.20 -0.01
CA VAL A 367 -1.53 18.98 -0.73
C VAL A 367 -0.40 19.35 -1.68
N ILE A 368 0.79 18.77 -1.48
CA ILE A 368 1.99 19.07 -2.28
C ILE A 368 2.40 17.78 -2.99
N TYR A 369 2.00 17.67 -4.25
CA TYR A 369 2.25 16.48 -5.05
C TYR A 369 3.73 16.34 -5.41
N GLU A 370 4.31 15.17 -5.12
CA GLU A 370 5.72 14.87 -5.37
C GLU A 370 5.90 13.93 -6.58
N SER A 371 7.01 14.11 -7.29
CA SER A 371 7.44 13.18 -8.35
C SER A 371 7.72 11.80 -7.76
N GLY A 372 7.25 10.73 -8.41
CA GLY A 372 7.42 9.34 -7.96
C GLY A 372 6.11 8.66 -7.56
N LEU A 373 5.07 9.43 -7.20
CA LEU A 373 3.74 8.92 -6.83
C LEU A 373 2.99 8.24 -8.00
N GLN A 374 3.45 8.42 -9.23
CA GLN A 374 2.89 7.73 -10.41
C GLN A 374 3.18 6.22 -10.42
N ASN A 375 4.17 5.76 -9.65
CA ASN A 375 4.56 4.35 -9.55
C ASN A 375 4.93 4.01 -8.11
N VAL A 376 3.96 4.08 -7.20
CA VAL A 376 4.19 3.72 -5.79
C VAL A 376 4.15 2.21 -5.66
N LEU A 377 5.15 1.65 -4.98
CA LEU A 377 5.19 0.24 -4.62
C LEU A 377 4.88 0.10 -3.13
N PHE A 378 3.93 -0.76 -2.80
CA PHE A 378 3.61 -1.13 -1.43
C PHE A 378 4.12 -2.54 -1.13
N ASN A 379 4.62 -2.73 0.08
CA ASN A 379 4.91 -4.06 0.61
C ASN A 379 3.60 -4.80 0.86
N SER A 380 3.36 -5.89 0.14
CA SER A 380 2.17 -6.72 0.30
C SER A 380 2.34 -7.89 1.28
N GLY A 381 3.37 -7.84 2.12
CA GLY A 381 3.67 -8.80 3.18
C GLY A 381 3.92 -10.23 2.67
N PRO A 382 4.03 -11.22 3.57
CA PRO A 382 4.31 -12.61 3.21
C PRO A 382 3.14 -13.30 2.47
N GLY A 383 1.93 -12.72 2.55
CA GLY A 383 0.69 -13.25 1.97
C GLY A 383 0.27 -12.65 0.62
N GLY A 384 0.94 -11.60 0.13
CA GLY A 384 0.64 -11.03 -1.18
C GLY A 384 1.08 -11.94 -2.33
N ALA A 385 0.47 -11.76 -3.51
CA ALA A 385 0.80 -12.54 -4.69
C ALA A 385 2.28 -12.37 -5.05
N TRP A 386 3.09 -13.41 -4.82
CA TRP A 386 4.49 -13.44 -5.21
C TRP A 386 4.58 -13.37 -6.74
N THR A 387 5.37 -12.43 -7.24
CA THR A 387 5.69 -12.33 -8.66
C THR A 387 7.13 -12.76 -8.90
N ILE A 388 7.38 -13.36 -10.06
CA ILE A 388 8.73 -13.74 -10.48
C ILE A 388 9.44 -12.48 -10.92
N GLN A 389 10.44 -12.06 -10.15
CA GLN A 389 11.25 -10.90 -10.49
C GLN A 389 12.27 -11.24 -11.59
N ASP A 390 12.93 -12.39 -11.46
CA ASP A 390 13.96 -12.85 -12.39
C ASP A 390 14.12 -14.36 -12.29
N TRP A 391 14.49 -14.96 -13.43
CA TRP A 391 14.80 -16.38 -13.58
C TRP A 391 16.11 -16.51 -14.33
N LYS A 392 17.01 -17.38 -13.84
CA LYS A 392 18.23 -17.71 -14.56
C LYS A 392 18.63 -19.17 -14.40
N GLU A 393 19.10 -19.75 -15.50
CA GLU A 393 19.86 -20.99 -15.50
C GLU A 393 21.32 -20.69 -15.14
N GLY A 394 21.83 -21.37 -14.13
CA GLY A 394 23.26 -21.40 -13.80
C GLY A 394 23.86 -22.74 -14.23
N GLN A 395 25.08 -22.70 -14.79
CA GLN A 395 25.90 -23.92 -14.95
C GLN A 395 26.41 -24.43 -13.60
#